data_AF-A0A942QU42-F1
#
_entry.id   AF-A0A942QU42-F1
#
_cell.length_a   1.000
_cell.length_b   1.000
_cell.length_c   1.000
_cell.angle_alpha   90.00
_cell.angle_beta   90.00
_cell.angle_gamma   90.00
#
_symmetry.space_group_name_H-M   'P 1'
#
loop_
_entity.id
_entity.type
_entity.pdbx_description
1 polymer ?
#
loop_
_entity_poly.entity_id
_entity_poly.type
_entity_poly.pdbx_seq_one_letter_code
_entity_poly.pdbx_strand_id
1 'polypeptide(L)'
;MMRLEEAVSGYLQPKLKGALYPFLLPQKRDLPAVAYFPVSIERLHSLTADSGFVKQRLQFSCFAKSYRQAIETAKTIQGALQDFSGAMNGLTIGAVLLLDEVSDYEQDTGLYSVSLEFEFQFEEV
;
A
#
# COMPACT_ATOMS: atom_id res chain seq x y z
N MET A 1 9.00 17.95 3.75
CA MET A 1 7.81 17.45 3.04
C MET A 1 7.80 15.93 3.16
N MET A 2 6.74 15.36 3.73
CA MET A 2 6.62 13.91 3.93
C MET A 2 6.13 13.25 2.65
N ARG A 3 6.73 12.12 2.26
CA ARG A 3 6.27 11.34 1.10
C ARG A 3 5.13 10.40 1.48
N LEU A 4 4.26 10.06 0.52
CA LEU A 4 3.17 9.12 0.76
C LEU A 4 3.67 7.78 1.29
N GLU A 5 4.79 7.27 0.76
CA GLU A 5 5.36 5.98 1.18
C GLU A 5 5.77 6.00 2.67
N GLU A 6 6.33 7.11 3.15
CA GLU A 6 6.67 7.28 4.56
C GLU A 6 5.41 7.36 5.43
N ALA A 7 4.39 8.06 4.95
CA ALA A 7 3.11 8.19 5.64
C ALA A 7 2.41 6.83 5.78
N VAL A 8 2.29 6.11 4.67
CA VAL A 8 1.70 4.76 4.57
C VAL A 8 2.48 3.77 5.41
N SER A 9 3.81 3.76 5.32
CA SER A 9 4.64 2.87 6.13
C SER A 9 4.41 3.11 7.61
N GLY A 10 4.48 4.37 8.09
CA GLY A 10 4.22 4.69 9.49
C GLY A 10 2.81 4.31 9.98
N TYR A 11 1.80 4.46 9.11
CA TYR A 11 0.41 4.12 9.43
C TYR A 11 0.14 2.60 9.48
N LEU A 12 0.74 1.83 8.57
CA LEU A 12 0.49 0.39 8.44
C LEU A 12 1.45 -0.48 9.24
N GLN A 13 2.68 -0.03 9.52
CA GLN A 13 3.68 -0.83 10.25
C GLN A 13 3.13 -1.42 11.56
N PRO A 14 2.43 -0.64 12.42
CA PRO A 14 1.88 -1.17 13.67
C PRO A 14 0.77 -2.21 13.45
N LYS A 15 -0.05 -2.05 12.41
CA LYS A 15 -1.14 -2.97 12.06
C LYS A 15 -0.62 -4.30 11.53
N LEU A 16 0.52 -4.26 10.86
CA LEU A 16 1.21 -5.43 10.30
C LEU A 16 2.34 -5.95 11.20
N LYS A 17 2.43 -5.50 12.46
CA LYS A 17 3.44 -5.93 13.44
C LYS A 17 4.89 -5.86 12.91
N GLY A 18 5.20 -4.87 12.08
CA GLY A 18 6.53 -4.73 11.50
C GLY A 18 6.77 -5.47 10.18
N ALA A 19 5.81 -6.23 9.66
CA ALA A 19 5.98 -7.07 8.48
C ALA A 19 5.67 -6.35 7.14
N LEU A 20 5.94 -5.06 7.04
CA LEU A 20 5.76 -4.25 5.81
C LEU A 20 7.10 -3.75 5.29
N TYR A 21 7.39 -3.98 4.02
CA TYR A 21 8.69 -3.72 3.40
C TYR A 21 8.54 -2.95 2.07
N PRO A 22 9.36 -1.93 1.80
CA PRO A 22 9.33 -1.22 0.52
C PRO A 22 10.00 -2.06 -0.58
N PHE A 23 9.42 -2.02 -1.78
CA PHE A 23 9.83 -2.67 -3.03
C PHE A 23 9.86 -4.20 -3.02
N LEU A 24 10.65 -4.78 -2.13
CA LEU A 24 11.02 -6.18 -2.21
C LEU A 24 10.95 -6.91 -0.89
N LEU A 25 10.91 -8.22 -1.03
CA LEU A 25 10.84 -9.17 0.05
C LEU A 25 12.25 -9.46 0.62
N PRO A 26 12.64 -9.11 1.87
CA PRO A 26 13.93 -9.58 2.37
C PRO A 26 13.96 -11.10 2.47
N GLN A 27 15.12 -11.69 2.18
CA GLN A 27 15.31 -13.13 2.34
C GLN A 27 15.19 -13.53 3.82
N LYS A 28 14.68 -14.74 4.08
CA LYS A 28 14.55 -15.34 5.42
C LYS A 28 13.74 -14.52 6.44
N ARG A 29 12.69 -13.84 6.00
CA ARG A 29 11.74 -13.15 6.88
C ARG A 29 10.65 -14.07 7.40
N ASP A 30 10.03 -13.68 8.51
CA ASP A 30 8.82 -14.33 9.01
C ASP A 30 7.61 -14.00 8.11
N LEU A 31 6.72 -14.98 7.96
CA LEU A 31 5.48 -14.87 7.18
C LEU A 31 4.26 -14.94 8.13
N PRO A 32 3.16 -14.24 7.85
CA PRO A 32 2.90 -13.44 6.64
C PRO A 32 3.66 -12.11 6.63
N ALA A 33 3.98 -11.62 5.43
CA ALA A 33 4.66 -10.35 5.28
C ALA A 33 4.34 -9.68 3.94
N VAL A 34 4.39 -8.36 3.92
CA VAL A 34 3.90 -7.51 2.85
C VAL A 34 5.06 -6.76 2.20
N ALA A 35 5.12 -6.77 0.87
CA ALA A 35 5.95 -5.83 0.12
C ALA A 35 5.03 -4.78 -0.51
N TYR A 36 5.46 -3.52 -0.60
CA TYR A 36 4.70 -2.48 -1.29
C TYR A 36 5.60 -1.62 -2.17
N PHE A 37 5.06 -1.12 -3.28
CA PHE A 37 5.81 -0.25 -4.18
C PHE A 37 4.88 0.74 -4.90
N PRO A 38 5.40 1.91 -5.30
CA PRO A 38 4.66 2.84 -6.15
C PRO A 38 4.51 2.29 -7.57
N VAL A 39 3.26 2.25 -8.04
CA VAL A 39 2.91 1.85 -9.41
C VAL A 39 2.96 3.06 -10.34
N SER A 40 2.36 4.18 -9.91
CA SER A 40 2.42 5.44 -10.65
C SER A 40 2.18 6.64 -9.74
N ILE A 41 2.63 7.81 -10.20
CA ILE A 41 2.37 9.09 -9.55
C ILE A 41 1.92 10.07 -10.63
N GLU A 42 0.70 10.58 -10.51
CA GLU A 42 0.14 11.62 -11.37
C GLU A 42 0.06 12.92 -10.57
N ARG A 43 0.82 13.93 -11.00
CA ARG A 43 0.73 15.30 -10.48
C ARG A 43 -0.12 16.10 -11.43
N LEU A 44 -1.26 16.59 -10.94
CA LEU A 44 -2.20 17.37 -11.75
C LEU A 44 -1.68 18.80 -11.90
N HIS A 45 -1.16 19.08 -13.09
CA HIS A 45 -0.72 20.42 -13.46
C HIS A 45 -1.88 21.23 -14.05
N SER A 46 -2.02 22.49 -13.65
CA SER A 46 -2.99 23.42 -14.26
C SER A 46 -2.27 24.61 -14.88
N LEU A 47 -2.83 25.18 -15.96
CA LEU A 47 -2.26 26.34 -16.66
C LEU A 47 -2.25 27.62 -15.80
N THR A 48 -3.01 27.65 -14.71
CA THR A 48 -3.20 28.84 -13.87
C THR A 48 -2.43 28.79 -12.56
N ALA A 49 -2.31 27.61 -11.94
CA ALA A 49 -1.53 27.35 -10.73
C ALA A 49 -1.54 25.84 -10.42
N ASP A 50 -0.41 25.25 -10.04
CA ASP A 50 -0.41 23.87 -9.55
C ASP A 50 -1.23 23.80 -8.24
N SER A 51 -2.22 22.91 -8.20
CA SER A 51 -3.05 22.71 -7.00
C SER A 51 -2.33 21.93 -5.90
N GLY A 52 -1.15 21.37 -6.20
CA GLY A 52 -0.48 20.40 -5.35
C GLY A 52 -1.20 19.06 -5.28
N PHE A 53 -2.30 18.85 -6.03
CA PHE A 53 -3.07 17.62 -5.98
C PHE A 53 -2.34 16.49 -6.70
N VAL A 54 -2.21 15.35 -6.00
CA VAL A 54 -1.52 14.16 -6.47
C VAL A 54 -2.42 12.94 -6.36
N LYS A 55 -2.40 12.13 -7.41
CA LYS A 55 -2.90 10.75 -7.39
C LYS A 55 -1.72 9.80 -7.45
N GLN A 56 -1.53 9.02 -6.41
CA GLN A 56 -0.46 8.03 -6.36
C GLN A 56 -1.04 6.64 -6.17
N ARG A 57 -0.63 5.71 -7.03
CA ARG A 57 -1.02 4.30 -6.93
C ARG A 57 0.06 3.51 -6.23
N LEU A 58 -0.30 2.78 -5.19
CA LEU A 58 0.57 1.86 -4.47
C LEU A 58 0.00 0.45 -4.59
N GLN A 59 0.86 -0.51 -4.90
CA GLN A 59 0.52 -1.93 -4.81
C GLN A 59 1.11 -2.52 -3.54
N PHE A 60 0.33 -3.33 -2.82
CA PHE A 60 0.72 -4.09 -1.65
C PHE A 60 0.57 -5.59 -1.94
N SER A 61 1.67 -6.33 -1.97
CA SER A 61 1.67 -7.77 -2.16
C SER A 61 1.87 -8.49 -0.82
N CYS A 62 0.83 -9.20 -0.37
CA CYS A 62 0.79 -9.93 0.90
C CYS A 62 1.20 -11.38 0.70
N PHE A 63 2.36 -11.79 1.19
CA PHE A 63 2.89 -13.14 1.02
C PHE A 63 2.68 -13.99 2.28
N ALA A 64 2.29 -15.25 2.11
CA ALA A 64 2.15 -16.21 3.20
C ALA A 64 2.34 -17.67 2.75
N LYS A 65 2.52 -18.59 3.72
CA LYS A 65 2.60 -20.04 3.47
C LYS A 65 1.24 -20.70 3.21
N SER A 66 0.15 -19.99 3.50
CA SER A 66 -1.20 -20.46 3.21
C SER A 66 -2.01 -19.33 2.59
N TYR A 67 -2.89 -19.69 1.66
CA TYR A 67 -3.77 -18.74 1.00
C TYR A 67 -4.64 -17.97 2.01
N ARG A 68 -5.16 -18.65 3.05
CA ARG A 68 -5.96 -18.02 4.11
C ARG A 68 -5.21 -16.89 4.80
N GLN A 69 -3.94 -17.10 5.17
CA GLN A 69 -3.11 -16.08 5.82
C GLN A 69 -2.82 -14.89 4.90
N ALA A 70 -2.63 -15.14 3.59
CA ALA A 70 -2.44 -14.08 2.61
C ALA A 70 -3.70 -13.19 2.51
N ILE A 71 -4.89 -13.81 2.45
CA ILE A 71 -6.18 -13.09 2.47
C ILE A 71 -6.38 -12.32 3.78
N GLU A 72 -6.13 -12.92 4.94
CA GLU A 72 -6.29 -12.25 6.25
C GLU A 72 -5.40 -11.00 6.35
N THR A 73 -4.19 -11.09 5.82
CA THR A 73 -3.25 -9.96 5.74
C THR A 73 -3.77 -8.89 4.78
N ALA A 74 -4.22 -9.27 3.58
CA ALA A 74 -4.80 -8.35 2.60
C ALA A 74 -6.04 -7.63 3.16
N LYS A 75 -6.96 -8.34 3.82
CA LYS A 75 -8.13 -7.74 4.48
C LYS A 75 -7.76 -6.76 5.59
N THR A 76 -6.65 -6.99 6.28
CA THR A 76 -6.13 -6.05 7.29
C THR A 76 -5.69 -4.74 6.64
N ILE A 77 -5.04 -4.80 5.48
CA ILE A 77 -4.66 -3.62 4.70
C ILE A 77 -5.89 -2.94 4.13
N GLN A 78 -6.79 -3.70 3.50
CA GLN A 78 -8.03 -3.19 2.92
C GLN A 78 -8.88 -2.46 3.96
N GLY A 79 -9.15 -3.07 5.12
CA GLY A 79 -9.92 -2.42 6.18
C GLY A 79 -9.24 -1.20 6.81
N ALA A 80 -7.92 -1.04 6.62
CA ALA A 80 -7.19 0.13 7.10
C ALA A 80 -7.14 1.27 6.08
N LEU A 81 -7.21 0.95 4.78
CA LEU A 81 -6.99 1.91 3.69
C LEU A 81 -8.24 2.24 2.90
N GLN A 82 -9.11 1.28 2.63
CA GLN A 82 -10.28 1.51 1.78
C GLN A 82 -11.17 2.59 2.39
N ASP A 83 -11.56 3.57 1.57
CA ASP A 83 -12.39 4.71 1.95
C ASP A 83 -11.76 5.60 3.04
N PHE A 84 -10.44 5.48 3.27
CA PHE A 84 -9.73 6.32 4.22
C PHE A 84 -9.69 7.77 3.76
N SER A 85 -9.95 8.68 4.70
CA SER A 85 -9.74 10.12 4.57
C SER A 85 -9.26 10.70 5.90
N GLY A 86 -8.47 11.76 5.85
CA GLY A 86 -7.90 12.43 7.03
C GLY A 86 -6.39 12.26 7.16
N ALA A 87 -5.87 12.46 8.37
CA ALA A 87 -4.44 12.48 8.61
C ALA A 87 -3.84 11.05 8.65
N MET A 88 -2.92 10.77 7.73
CA MET A 88 -2.09 9.57 7.68
C MET A 88 -0.64 9.95 8.03
N ASN A 89 -0.26 9.72 9.29
CA ASN A 89 1.10 9.98 9.79
C ASN A 89 1.64 11.41 9.51
N GLY A 90 0.76 12.41 9.44
CA GLY A 90 1.13 13.81 9.16
C GLY A 90 0.88 14.26 7.71
N LEU A 91 0.52 13.35 6.81
CA LEU A 91 0.03 13.67 5.47
C LEU A 91 -1.51 13.66 5.46
N THR A 92 -2.14 14.71 4.95
CA THR A 92 -3.61 14.75 4.82
C THR A 92 -4.04 14.04 3.53
N ILE A 93 -4.75 12.93 3.69
CA ILE A 93 -5.29 12.14 2.58
C ILE A 93 -6.75 12.55 2.35
N GLY A 94 -7.10 12.89 1.12
CA GLY A 94 -8.46 13.22 0.72
C GLY A 94 -9.31 11.96 0.49
N ALA A 95 -8.74 10.96 -0.18
CA ALA A 95 -9.40 9.69 -0.43
C ALA A 95 -8.39 8.57 -0.70
N VAL A 96 -8.79 7.33 -0.40
CA VAL A 96 -8.07 6.11 -0.79
C VAL A 96 -9.07 5.13 -1.41
N LEU A 97 -8.79 4.71 -2.64
CA LEU A 97 -9.67 3.87 -3.44
C LEU A 97 -8.98 2.55 -3.74
N LEU A 98 -9.65 1.42 -3.49
CA LEU A 98 -9.18 0.11 -3.97
C LEU A 98 -9.44 0.02 -5.47
N LEU A 99 -8.38 -0.27 -6.24
CA LEU A 99 -8.45 -0.39 -7.70
C LEU A 99 -8.54 -1.84 -8.15
N ASP A 100 -7.70 -2.70 -7.57
CA ASP A 100 -7.62 -4.11 -7.98
C ASP A 100 -7.18 -5.01 -6.82
N GLU A 101 -7.58 -6.29 -6.91
CA GLU A 101 -7.18 -7.37 -6.01
C GLU A 101 -6.86 -8.62 -6.84
N VAL A 102 -5.60 -9.06 -6.77
CA VAL A 102 -5.12 -10.22 -7.52
C VAL A 102 -4.51 -11.24 -6.56
N SER A 103 -4.94 -12.49 -6.66
CA SER A 103 -4.38 -13.61 -5.92
C SER A 103 -3.49 -14.46 -6.81
N ASP A 104 -2.37 -14.93 -6.28
CA ASP A 104 -1.43 -15.78 -7.02
C ASP A 104 -0.75 -16.82 -6.11
N TYR A 105 -0.22 -17.88 -6.73
CA TYR A 105 0.62 -18.88 -6.08
C TYR A 105 1.88 -19.08 -6.91
N GLU A 106 3.02 -18.75 -6.31
CA GLU A 106 4.31 -18.89 -6.96
C GLU A 106 4.91 -20.27 -6.59
N GLN A 107 5.29 -21.04 -7.62
CA GLN A 107 5.64 -22.45 -7.47
C GLN A 107 7.05 -22.68 -6.90
N ASP A 108 8.03 -21.84 -7.26
CA ASP A 108 9.44 -22.04 -6.85
C ASP A 108 9.67 -21.76 -5.37
N THR A 109 8.96 -20.77 -4.83
CA THR A 109 8.95 -20.33 -3.44
C THR A 109 7.88 -21.03 -2.62
N GLY A 110 6.85 -21.56 -3.27
CA GLY A 110 5.69 -22.20 -2.64
C GLY A 110 4.84 -21.22 -1.82
N LEU A 111 4.87 -19.92 -2.16
CA LEU A 111 4.17 -18.87 -1.43
C LEU A 111 2.87 -18.49 -2.13
N TYR A 112 1.84 -18.26 -1.32
CA TYR A 112 0.62 -17.60 -1.76
C TYR A 112 0.81 -16.10 -1.63
N SER A 113 0.29 -15.35 -2.60
CA SER A 113 0.25 -13.90 -2.55
C SER A 113 -1.16 -13.37 -2.83
N VAL A 114 -1.51 -12.28 -2.15
CA VAL A 114 -2.67 -11.44 -2.49
C VAL A 114 -2.16 -10.02 -2.64
N SER A 115 -2.27 -9.48 -3.84
CA SER A 115 -1.86 -8.13 -4.19
C SER A 115 -3.06 -7.20 -4.25
N LEU A 116 -2.98 -6.06 -3.56
CA LEU A 116 -3.99 -5.00 -3.57
C LEU A 116 -3.37 -3.75 -4.18
N GLU A 117 -4.03 -3.13 -5.16
CA GLU A 117 -3.64 -1.82 -5.68
C GLU A 117 -4.60 -0.74 -5.16
N PHE A 118 -4.06 0.32 -4.57
CA PHE A 118 -4.82 1.47 -4.09
C PHE A 118 -4.39 2.76 -4.78
N GLU A 119 -5.35 3.61 -5.13
CA GLU A 119 -5.11 5.01 -5.46
C GLU A 119 -5.27 5.87 -4.21
N PHE A 120 -4.25 6.67 -3.91
CA PHE A 120 -4.26 7.70 -2.88
C PHE A 120 -4.38 9.07 -3.54
N GLN A 121 -5.32 9.87 -3.05
CA GLN A 121 -5.54 11.24 -3.48
C GLN A 121 -5.19 12.18 -2.32
N PHE A 122 -4.22 13.06 -2.52
CA PHE A 122 -3.72 13.96 -1.47
C PHE A 122 -3.10 15.23 -2.07
N GLU A 123 -2.79 16.20 -1.21
CA GLU A 123 -2.10 17.43 -1.58
C GLU A 123 -0.65 17.41 -1.08
N GLU A 124 0.28 17.70 -2.00
CA GLU A 124 1.70 17.92 -1.76
C GLU A 124 1.88 19.36 -1.21
N VAL A 125 1.69 19.56 0.10
CA VAL A 125 1.90 20.86 0.80
C VAL A 125 3.34 21.07 1.25
#